data_AF-A0A9X0YLG7-F1
#
_entry.id   AF-A0A9X0YLG7-F1
#
_cell.length_a   1.000
_cell.length_b   1.000
_cell.length_c   1.000
_cell.angle_alpha   90.00
_cell.angle_beta   90.00
_cell.angle_gamma   90.00
#
_symmetry.space_group_name_H-M   'P 1'
#
loop_
_entity.id
_entity.type
_entity.pdbx_description
1 polymer ?
#
loop_
_entity_poly.entity_id
_entity_poly.type
_entity_poly.pdbx_seq_one_letter_code
_entity_poly.pdbx_strand_id
1 'polypeptide(L)'
;MEQIGIILFILTSFLGIKEGQIAAEKTTVTIDVQNKKIDIIQEHLFTVIESEKDVTLILDQWDKMYNSIGKNTTWSEQLDDFSDKRLTVFSKQNILQSHIILNYSEEADLQVFGIWYNSENNQFSIHDTPQNNIKTTEGKLNGMYWTFSGDTSFSFSLEPFLQMPTKYQDNKRYISDLLLQATKE
;
A
#
# COMPACT_ATOMS: atom_id res chain seq x y z
N MET A 1 -4.12 1.56 21.95
CA MET A 1 -4.44 2.28 20.70
C MET A 1 -3.44 1.80 19.66
N GLU A 2 -3.66 0.62 19.11
CA GLU A 2 -2.87 0.08 17.99
C GLU A 2 -3.70 0.29 16.73
N GLN A 3 -3.55 1.46 16.12
CA GLN A 3 -4.19 1.80 14.84
C GLN A 3 -3.22 1.54 13.67
N ILE A 4 -2.24 0.64 13.87
CA ILE A 4 -0.98 0.61 13.11
C ILE A 4 -1.03 -0.33 11.90
N GLY A 5 -1.97 -1.26 11.78
CA GLY A 5 -1.88 -2.30 10.73
C GLY A 5 -2.38 -1.93 9.32
N ILE A 6 -3.45 -1.13 9.19
CA ILE A 6 -4.24 -1.07 7.93
C ILE A 6 -4.10 0.28 7.18
N ILE A 7 -3.67 1.35 7.86
CA ILE A 7 -3.54 2.70 7.26
C ILE A 7 -2.31 2.81 6.31
N LEU A 8 -1.39 1.84 6.35
CA LEU A 8 -0.05 1.93 5.76
C LEU A 8 0.11 1.45 4.31
N PHE A 9 -0.94 0.91 3.69
CA PHE A 9 -0.96 0.68 2.23
C PHE A 9 -1.95 1.58 1.50
N ILE A 10 -2.31 2.73 2.08
CA ILE A 10 -2.95 3.82 1.33
C ILE A 10 -1.84 4.56 0.58
N LEU A 11 -1.98 4.73 -0.74
CA LEU A 11 -0.91 5.25 -1.61
C LEU A 11 -0.37 6.61 -1.11
N THR A 12 -1.27 7.50 -0.74
CA THR A 12 -0.95 8.84 -0.26
C THR A 12 -0.24 8.86 1.10
N SER A 13 -0.38 7.80 1.92
CA SER A 13 0.32 7.69 3.21
C SER A 13 1.84 7.61 3.04
N PHE A 14 2.33 7.01 1.95
CA PHE A 14 3.77 6.96 1.64
C PHE A 14 4.40 8.35 1.46
N LEU A 15 3.57 9.35 1.09
CA LEU A 15 4.00 10.71 0.80
C LEU A 15 3.66 11.70 1.93
N GLY A 16 3.24 11.21 3.10
CA GLY A 16 2.88 12.05 4.24
C GLY A 16 1.62 12.90 4.01
N ILE A 17 0.83 12.61 2.98
CA ILE A 17 -0.43 13.31 2.69
C ILE A 17 -1.48 12.83 3.69
N LYS A 18 -1.83 13.72 4.64
CA LYS A 18 -2.87 13.47 5.65
C LYS A 18 -4.25 13.34 4.98
N GLU A 19 -5.12 12.52 5.56
CA GLU A 19 -6.47 12.24 5.03
C GLU A 19 -6.44 11.68 3.60
N GLY A 20 -5.42 10.88 3.32
CA GLY A 20 -5.29 10.17 2.06
C GLY A 20 -6.50 9.29 1.72
N GLN A 21 -7.07 9.49 0.54
CA GLN A 21 -8.28 8.80 0.10
C GLN A 21 -8.06 7.87 -1.11
N ILE A 22 -6.81 7.71 -1.57
CA ILE A 22 -6.47 6.83 -2.71
C ILE A 22 -5.97 5.49 -2.17
N ALA A 23 -6.82 4.49 -2.29
CA ALA A 23 -6.57 3.10 -1.90
C ALA A 23 -6.39 2.20 -3.13
N ALA A 24 -6.12 0.93 -2.88
CA ALA A 24 -5.97 -0.11 -3.90
C ALA A 24 -6.88 -1.29 -3.56
N GLU A 25 -7.47 -1.95 -4.56
CA GLU A 25 -8.29 -3.15 -4.31
C GLU A 25 -7.42 -4.29 -3.80
N LYS A 26 -6.21 -4.38 -4.35
CA LYS A 26 -5.24 -5.40 -4.03
C LYS A 26 -3.86 -4.79 -3.89
N THR A 27 -3.18 -5.15 -2.81
CA THR A 27 -1.77 -4.79 -2.59
C THR A 27 -0.98 -6.09 -2.49
N THR A 28 0.10 -6.21 -3.27
CA THR A 28 1.06 -7.31 -3.17
C THR A 28 2.35 -6.76 -2.59
N VAL A 29 2.85 -7.37 -1.52
CA VAL A 29 4.08 -6.99 -0.83
C VAL A 29 5.06 -8.13 -0.94
N THR A 30 6.28 -7.83 -1.35
CA THR A 30 7.38 -8.78 -1.43
C THR A 30 8.55 -8.27 -0.61
N ILE A 31 9.04 -9.09 0.31
CA ILE A 31 10.24 -8.84 1.09
C ILE A 31 11.38 -9.64 0.46
N ASP A 32 12.35 -8.93 -0.08
CA ASP A 32 13.60 -9.46 -0.59
C ASP A 32 14.65 -9.38 0.51
N VAL A 33 14.74 -10.46 1.30
CA VAL A 33 15.56 -10.50 2.51
C VAL A 33 17.05 -10.30 2.20
N GLN A 34 17.54 -10.92 1.13
CA GLN A 34 18.95 -10.89 0.77
C GLN A 34 19.41 -9.49 0.36
N ASN A 35 18.55 -8.75 -0.32
CA ASN A 35 18.85 -7.39 -0.78
C ASN A 35 18.30 -6.30 0.16
N LYS A 36 17.70 -6.69 1.30
CA LYS A 36 17.01 -5.81 2.25
C LYS A 36 16.09 -4.80 1.56
N LYS A 37 15.20 -5.32 0.72
CA LYS A 37 14.32 -4.51 -0.12
C LYS A 37 12.87 -4.95 0.07
N ILE A 38 11.97 -3.98 0.15
CA ILE A 38 10.54 -4.19 0.09
C ILE A 38 10.01 -3.66 -1.25
N ASP A 39 9.20 -4.48 -1.90
CA ASP A 39 8.53 -4.19 -3.17
C ASP A 39 7.03 -4.27 -2.97
N ILE A 40 6.32 -3.18 -3.22
CA ILE A 40 4.88 -3.02 -2.99
C ILE A 40 4.23 -2.65 -4.30
N ILE A 41 3.33 -3.51 -4.77
CA ILE A 41 2.53 -3.28 -5.97
C ILE A 41 1.08 -3.09 -5.55
N GLN A 42 0.51 -1.95 -5.92
CA GLN A 42 -0.89 -1.63 -5.67
C GLN A 42 -1.67 -1.68 -6.97
N GLU A 43 -2.68 -2.52 -7.03
CA GLU A 43 -3.50 -2.74 -8.21
C GLU A 43 -4.89 -2.12 -8.04
N HIS A 44 -5.43 -1.59 -9.13
CA HIS A 44 -6.77 -0.99 -9.17
C HIS A 44 -6.94 0.16 -8.18
N LEU A 45 -6.18 1.24 -8.39
CA LEU A 45 -6.27 2.43 -7.55
C LEU A 45 -7.68 3.04 -7.61
N PHE A 46 -8.27 3.30 -6.44
CA PHE A 46 -9.64 3.80 -6.31
C PHE A 46 -9.78 4.77 -5.13
N THR A 47 -10.90 5.47 -5.11
CA THR A 47 -11.39 6.28 -3.99
C THR A 47 -12.88 6.01 -3.74
N VAL A 48 -13.42 6.50 -2.64
CA VAL A 48 -14.86 6.50 -2.34
C VAL A 48 -15.33 7.95 -2.30
N ILE A 49 -16.28 8.32 -3.17
CA ILE A 49 -16.75 9.69 -3.38
C ILE A 49 -18.15 9.83 -2.81
N GLU A 50 -18.34 10.67 -1.80
CA GLU A 50 -19.67 10.94 -1.22
C GLU A 50 -20.29 12.22 -1.81
N SER A 51 -19.48 13.13 -2.34
CA SER A 51 -19.90 14.40 -2.93
C SER A 51 -18.99 14.88 -4.07
N GLU A 52 -19.46 15.81 -4.89
CA GLU A 52 -18.64 16.44 -5.96
C GLU A 52 -17.40 17.16 -5.41
N LYS A 53 -17.45 17.67 -4.18
CA LYS A 53 -16.28 18.30 -3.53
C LYS A 53 -15.14 17.29 -3.33
N ASP A 54 -15.48 16.03 -3.10
CA ASP A 54 -14.49 14.97 -2.93
C ASP A 54 -13.76 14.70 -4.26
N VAL A 55 -14.47 14.80 -5.40
CA VAL A 55 -13.84 14.65 -6.73
C VAL A 55 -12.72 15.67 -6.90
N THR A 56 -13.00 16.96 -6.66
CA THR A 56 -12.00 18.03 -6.80
C THR A 56 -10.82 17.82 -5.85
N LEU A 57 -11.07 17.42 -4.61
CA LEU A 57 -10.02 17.14 -3.63
C LEU A 57 -9.12 15.97 -4.09
N ILE A 58 -9.71 14.88 -4.58
CA ILE A 58 -8.97 13.70 -5.06
C ILE A 58 -8.12 14.05 -6.27
N LEU A 59 -8.65 14.81 -7.23
CA LEU A 59 -7.90 15.23 -8.41
C LEU A 59 -6.72 16.14 -8.04
N ASP A 60 -6.91 17.09 -7.12
CA ASP A 60 -5.82 17.92 -6.61
C ASP A 60 -4.76 17.10 -5.84
N GLN A 61 -5.18 16.15 -5.00
CA GLN A 61 -4.26 15.21 -4.33
C GLN A 61 -3.48 14.37 -5.34
N TRP A 62 -4.16 13.85 -6.36
CA TRP A 62 -3.54 13.08 -7.43
C TRP A 62 -2.51 13.90 -8.19
N ASP A 63 -2.86 15.11 -8.63
CA ASP A 63 -1.97 15.97 -9.40
C ASP A 63 -0.74 16.36 -8.59
N LYS A 64 -0.91 16.72 -7.30
CA LYS A 64 0.21 17.02 -6.40
C LYS A 64 1.14 15.82 -6.25
N MET A 65 0.58 14.65 -5.98
CA MET A 65 1.34 13.41 -5.89
C MET A 65 2.08 13.13 -7.19
N TYR A 66 1.36 13.01 -8.30
CA TYR A 66 1.89 12.58 -9.59
C TYR A 66 2.99 13.52 -10.10
N ASN A 67 2.81 14.84 -9.96
CA ASN A 67 3.82 15.81 -10.36
C ASN A 67 5.06 15.84 -9.45
N SER A 68 4.95 15.37 -8.20
CA SER A 68 6.07 15.29 -7.26
C SER A 68 6.97 14.06 -7.48
N ILE A 69 6.45 13.01 -8.13
CA ILE A 69 7.17 11.76 -8.37
C ILE A 69 8.47 12.01 -9.14
N GLY A 70 9.60 11.59 -8.57
CA GLY A 70 10.92 11.62 -9.22
C GLY A 70 11.62 12.99 -9.29
N LYS A 71 10.96 14.09 -8.90
CA LYS A 71 11.55 15.44 -8.90
C LYS A 71 11.84 15.96 -7.50
N ASN A 72 10.84 15.94 -6.62
CA ASN A 72 10.89 16.45 -5.25
C ASN A 72 9.90 15.65 -4.38
N THR A 73 9.95 14.32 -4.47
CA THR A 73 9.03 13.46 -3.73
C THR A 73 9.33 13.59 -2.23
N THR A 74 8.44 14.26 -1.49
CA THR A 74 8.49 14.28 -0.03
C THR A 74 7.87 12.99 0.47
N TRP A 75 8.70 12.14 1.07
CA TRP A 75 8.25 10.91 1.70
C TRP A 75 7.74 11.19 3.11
N SER A 76 6.87 10.31 3.62
CA SER A 76 6.44 10.35 5.02
C SER A 76 7.64 10.22 5.97
N GLU A 77 7.61 10.97 7.08
CA GLU A 77 8.59 10.88 8.16
C GLU A 77 8.72 9.44 8.71
N GLN A 78 7.64 8.64 8.63
CA GLN A 78 7.66 7.22 9.02
C GLN A 78 8.57 6.35 8.16
N LEU A 79 8.99 6.86 7.00
CA LEU A 79 9.86 6.17 6.07
C LEU A 79 11.28 6.73 6.09
N ASP A 80 11.63 7.65 6.99
CA ASP A 80 12.93 8.33 6.98
C ASP A 80 14.11 7.35 7.00
N ASP A 81 13.99 6.25 7.76
CA ASP A 81 15.02 5.21 7.90
C ASP A 81 15.21 4.32 6.65
N PHE A 82 14.31 4.43 5.66
CA PHE A 82 14.40 3.69 4.40
C PHE A 82 15.25 4.45 3.36
N SER A 83 15.98 3.72 2.52
CA SER A 83 16.78 4.29 1.43
C SER A 83 16.24 3.88 0.04
N ASP A 84 16.80 4.48 -1.02
CA ASP A 84 16.48 4.20 -2.43
C ASP A 84 14.99 4.21 -2.78
N LYS A 85 14.25 5.07 -2.08
CA LYS A 85 12.80 5.18 -2.15
C LYS A 85 12.35 5.58 -3.54
N ARG A 86 11.49 4.78 -4.16
CA ARG A 86 10.94 5.03 -5.48
C ARG A 86 9.46 4.72 -5.49
N LEU A 87 8.68 5.65 -6.02
CA LEU A 87 7.28 5.47 -6.36
C LEU A 87 7.16 5.66 -7.86
N THR A 88 6.53 4.72 -8.55
CA THR A 88 6.12 4.88 -9.93
C THR A 88 4.64 4.57 -10.05
N VAL A 89 3.97 5.28 -10.95
CA VAL A 89 2.57 5.06 -11.27
C VAL A 89 2.49 4.83 -12.77
N PHE A 90 1.80 3.77 -13.16
CA PHE A 90 1.61 3.43 -14.56
C PHE A 90 0.18 2.94 -14.80
N SER A 91 -0.25 3.06 -16.05
CA SER A 91 -1.55 2.56 -16.49
C SER A 91 -1.35 1.30 -17.32
N LYS A 92 -2.08 0.24 -16.97
CA LYS A 92 -2.14 -1.01 -17.73
C LYS A 92 -3.60 -1.28 -18.06
N GLN A 93 -3.94 -1.24 -19.37
CA GLN A 93 -5.32 -1.45 -19.83
C GLN A 93 -6.34 -0.50 -19.15
N ASN A 94 -5.98 0.78 -19.00
CA ASN A 94 -6.77 1.82 -18.30
C ASN A 94 -6.99 1.58 -16.80
N ILE A 95 -6.27 0.65 -16.19
CA ILE A 95 -6.23 0.46 -14.75
C ILE A 95 -4.92 1.04 -14.24
N LEU A 96 -5.01 1.94 -13.27
CA LEU A 96 -3.85 2.51 -12.62
C LEU A 96 -3.27 1.53 -11.60
N GLN A 97 -1.96 1.41 -11.63
CA GLN A 97 -1.16 0.66 -10.68
C GLN A 97 -0.07 1.57 -10.12
N SER A 98 0.27 1.39 -8.85
CA SER A 98 1.47 1.97 -8.26
C SER A 98 2.48 0.87 -7.95
N HIS A 99 3.75 1.25 -8.01
CA HIS A 99 4.87 0.40 -7.63
C HIS A 99 5.80 1.22 -6.73
N ILE A 100 5.90 0.79 -5.48
CA ILE A 100 6.72 1.40 -4.45
C ILE A 100 7.86 0.44 -4.11
N ILE A 101 9.09 0.95 -4.17
CA ILE A 101 10.30 0.22 -3.79
C ILE A 101 11.01 1.02 -2.71
N LEU A 102 11.40 0.34 -1.63
CA LEU A 102 12.19 0.91 -0.54
C LEU A 102 13.26 -0.11 -0.14
N ASN A 103 14.43 0.37 0.25
CA ASN A 103 15.45 -0.44 0.91
C ASN A 103 15.39 -0.18 2.42
N TYR A 104 15.37 -1.25 3.22
CA TYR A 104 15.44 -1.17 4.68
C TYR A 104 16.85 -1.50 5.17
N SER A 105 17.22 -1.00 6.34
CA SER A 105 18.55 -1.22 6.90
C SER A 105 18.56 -2.41 7.85
N GLU A 106 17.51 -2.52 8.66
CA GLU A 106 17.30 -3.59 9.65
C GLU A 106 15.90 -4.18 9.51
N GLU A 107 15.74 -5.44 9.88
CA GLU A 107 14.46 -6.15 9.77
C GLU A 107 13.36 -5.50 10.62
N ALA A 108 13.76 -4.79 11.70
CA ALA A 108 12.86 -4.03 12.56
C ALA A 108 12.20 -2.84 11.86
N ASP A 109 12.84 -2.26 10.83
CA ASP A 109 12.30 -1.12 10.07
C ASP A 109 10.95 -1.48 9.42
N LEU A 110 10.77 -2.75 9.04
CA LEU A 110 9.55 -3.26 8.42
C LEU A 110 8.33 -3.25 9.35
N GLN A 111 8.51 -3.01 10.65
CA GLN A 111 7.41 -2.90 11.60
C GLN A 111 6.44 -1.76 11.23
N VAL A 112 6.92 -0.71 10.55
CA VAL A 112 6.04 0.35 10.05
C VAL A 112 4.99 -0.20 9.08
N PHE A 113 5.25 -1.31 8.38
CA PHE A 113 4.30 -1.97 7.48
C PHE A 113 3.46 -3.06 8.18
N GLY A 114 3.54 -3.18 9.51
CA GLY A 114 2.91 -4.27 10.25
C GLY A 114 3.58 -5.63 10.00
N ILE A 115 4.88 -5.63 9.68
CA ILE A 115 5.69 -6.83 9.50
C ILE A 115 6.71 -6.86 10.64
N TRP A 116 6.54 -7.78 11.58
CA TRP A 116 7.42 -7.91 12.75
C TRP A 116 8.48 -8.98 12.49
N TYR A 117 9.70 -8.75 12.97
CA TYR A 117 10.77 -9.73 12.93
C TYR A 117 11.13 -10.22 14.34
N ASN A 118 11.26 -11.54 14.48
CA ASN A 118 11.74 -12.21 15.69
C ASN A 118 13.12 -12.82 15.41
N SER A 119 14.15 -12.27 16.05
CA SER A 119 15.54 -12.70 15.89
C SER A 119 15.86 -14.03 16.59
N GLU A 120 15.11 -14.43 17.63
CA GLU A 120 15.34 -15.70 18.34
C GLU A 120 15.03 -16.89 17.43
N ASN A 121 13.99 -16.77 16.62
CA ASN A 121 13.52 -17.83 15.72
C ASN A 121 13.84 -17.56 14.25
N ASN A 122 14.46 -16.42 13.93
CA ASN A 122 14.71 -15.95 12.57
C ASN A 122 13.44 -15.98 11.71
N GLN A 123 12.39 -15.28 12.14
CA GLN A 123 11.07 -15.32 11.49
C GLN A 123 10.44 -13.95 11.39
N PHE A 124 9.82 -13.69 10.23
CA PHE A 124 8.90 -12.58 10.05
C PHE A 124 7.49 -13.01 10.39
N SER A 125 6.67 -12.06 10.84
CA SER A 125 5.27 -12.30 11.15
C SER A 125 4.38 -11.12 10.80
N ILE A 126 3.14 -11.42 10.43
CA ILE A 126 2.10 -10.46 10.11
C ILE A 126 0.84 -10.93 10.80
N HIS A 127 0.13 -10.02 11.46
CA HIS A 127 -1.13 -10.36 12.10
C HIS A 127 -2.18 -10.74 11.05
N ASP A 128 -2.82 -11.90 11.24
CA ASP A 128 -3.91 -12.37 10.39
C ASP A 128 -5.21 -11.67 10.80
N THR A 129 -5.42 -10.51 10.20
CA THR A 129 -6.71 -9.80 10.28
C THR A 129 -7.62 -10.35 9.18
N PRO A 130 -8.70 -11.10 9.48
CA PRO A 130 -9.51 -11.76 8.45
C PRO A 130 -10.07 -10.80 7.39
N GLN A 131 -10.37 -9.55 7.76
CA GLN A 131 -10.87 -8.55 6.82
C GLN A 131 -9.83 -8.18 5.75
N ASN A 132 -8.54 -8.36 6.01
CA ASN A 132 -7.47 -8.05 5.05
C ASN A 132 -7.35 -9.10 3.93
N ASN A 133 -8.02 -10.26 4.07
CA ASN A 133 -8.00 -11.35 3.09
C ASN A 133 -6.57 -11.71 2.63
N ILE A 134 -5.66 -11.91 3.58
CA ILE A 134 -4.25 -12.20 3.28
C ILE A 134 -4.13 -13.51 2.51
N LYS A 135 -3.35 -13.50 1.43
CA LYS A 135 -2.99 -14.70 0.66
C LYS A 135 -1.49 -14.76 0.45
N THR A 136 -0.90 -15.93 0.69
CA THR A 136 0.52 -16.23 0.51
C THR A 136 0.72 -17.73 0.26
N THR A 137 1.82 -18.12 -0.37
CA THR A 137 2.21 -19.53 -0.54
C THR A 137 3.40 -19.95 0.31
N GLU A 138 4.18 -18.97 0.77
CA GLU A 138 5.42 -19.11 1.53
C GLU A 138 5.18 -19.02 3.04
N GLY A 139 4.11 -18.32 3.44
CA GLY A 139 3.72 -18.16 4.83
C GLY A 139 2.98 -19.37 5.39
N LYS A 140 3.10 -19.57 6.71
CA LYS A 140 2.31 -20.53 7.48
C LYS A 140 1.50 -19.81 8.54
N LEU A 141 0.20 -20.10 8.62
CA LEU A 141 -0.67 -19.55 9.64
C LEU A 141 -0.47 -20.30 10.97
N ASN A 142 -0.01 -19.58 11.98
CA ASN A 142 0.22 -20.09 13.33
C ASN A 142 -0.56 -19.23 14.33
N GLY A 143 -1.74 -19.72 14.75
CA GLY A 143 -2.66 -18.93 15.57
C GLY A 143 -3.18 -17.72 14.81
N MET A 144 -2.88 -16.51 15.29
CA MET A 144 -3.33 -15.23 14.69
C MET A 144 -2.25 -14.56 13.84
N TYR A 145 -1.22 -15.28 13.41
CA TYR A 145 -0.11 -14.72 12.65
C TYR A 145 0.25 -15.59 11.46
N TRP A 146 0.42 -14.95 10.31
CA TRP A 146 1.19 -15.52 9.22
C TRP A 146 2.67 -15.39 9.55
N THR A 147 3.39 -16.50 9.56
CA THR A 147 4.84 -16.54 9.82
C THR A 147 5.61 -16.93 8.56
N PHE A 148 6.75 -16.30 8.36
CA PHE A 148 7.65 -16.49 7.22
C PHE A 148 9.08 -16.73 7.71
N SER A 149 9.86 -17.50 6.96
CA SER A 149 11.28 -17.70 7.26
C SER A 149 12.06 -16.39 7.08
N GLY A 150 12.97 -16.13 8.00
CA GLY A 150 13.91 -15.01 7.91
C GLY A 150 15.08 -15.23 6.95
N ASP A 151 15.21 -16.43 6.35
CA ASP A 151 16.30 -16.73 5.42
C ASP A 151 15.91 -16.55 3.94
N THR A 152 14.60 -16.54 3.65
CA THR A 152 14.07 -16.59 2.29
C THR A 152 13.13 -15.44 2.03
N SER A 153 13.29 -14.80 0.88
CA SER A 153 12.33 -13.82 0.38
C SER A 153 10.92 -14.41 0.31
N PHE A 154 9.92 -13.59 0.65
CA PHE A 154 8.53 -14.02 0.71
C PHE A 154 7.60 -12.95 0.16
N SER A 155 6.41 -13.37 -0.24
CA SER A 155 5.37 -12.48 -0.76
C SER A 155 4.02 -12.78 -0.13
N PHE A 156 3.22 -11.74 0.02
CA PHE A 156 1.82 -11.85 0.41
C PHE A 156 1.00 -10.77 -0.26
N SER A 157 -0.29 -11.04 -0.43
CA SER A 157 -1.25 -10.07 -0.96
C SER A 157 -2.36 -9.79 0.05
N LEU A 158 -2.91 -8.59 -0.02
CA LEU A 158 -3.96 -8.04 0.81
C LEU A 158 -5.10 -7.58 -0.09
N GLU A 159 -6.34 -7.94 0.24
CA GLU A 159 -7.56 -7.48 -0.44
C GLU A 159 -8.58 -6.99 0.61
N PRO A 160 -8.29 -5.91 1.35
CA PRO A 160 -9.09 -5.47 2.49
C PRO A 160 -10.50 -4.99 2.11
N PHE A 161 -10.69 -4.65 0.83
CA PHE A 161 -11.94 -4.10 0.31
C PHE A 161 -12.82 -5.15 -0.39
N LEU A 162 -12.45 -6.43 -0.36
CA LEU A 162 -13.20 -7.50 -1.01
C LEU A 162 -14.66 -7.60 -0.51
N GLN A 163 -14.88 -7.31 0.78
CA GLN A 163 -16.19 -7.33 1.43
C GLN A 163 -16.69 -5.92 1.79
N MET A 164 -16.29 -4.90 1.01
CA MET A 164 -16.71 -3.52 1.22
C MET A 164 -18.25 -3.43 1.30
N PRO A 165 -18.85 -2.73 2.30
CA PRO A 165 -20.30 -2.55 2.38
C PRO A 165 -20.89 -1.88 1.14
N THR A 166 -22.09 -2.30 0.71
CA THR A 166 -22.75 -1.83 -0.52
C THR A 166 -22.80 -0.31 -0.65
N LYS A 167 -23.13 0.41 0.43
CA LYS A 167 -23.18 1.88 0.43
C LYS A 167 -21.87 2.55 -0.04
N TYR A 168 -20.73 1.91 0.19
CA TYR A 168 -19.42 2.42 -0.25
C TYR A 168 -19.05 1.90 -1.64
N GLN A 169 -19.54 0.72 -2.03
CA GLN A 169 -19.37 0.19 -3.39
C GLN A 169 -20.04 1.11 -4.43
N ASP A 170 -21.25 1.60 -4.15
CA ASP A 170 -21.98 2.52 -5.04
C ASP A 170 -21.23 3.86 -5.25
N ASN A 171 -20.44 4.25 -4.26
CA ASN A 171 -19.64 5.47 -4.23
C ASN A 171 -18.18 5.26 -4.65
N LYS A 172 -17.78 4.01 -4.89
CA LYS A 172 -16.42 3.67 -5.31
C LYS A 172 -16.16 4.15 -6.73
N ARG A 173 -15.05 4.84 -6.95
CA ARG A 173 -14.61 5.29 -8.28
C ARG A 173 -13.15 4.96 -8.47
N TYR A 174 -12.81 4.39 -9.62
CA TYR A 174 -11.41 4.21 -10.00
C TYR A 174 -10.80 5.55 -10.35
N ILE A 175 -9.54 5.75 -9.96
CA ILE A 175 -8.85 7.01 -10.24
C ILE A 175 -8.72 7.24 -11.75
N SER A 176 -8.51 6.17 -12.53
CA SER A 176 -8.42 6.26 -14.00
C SER A 176 -9.68 6.83 -14.62
N ASP A 177 -10.86 6.44 -14.14
CA ASP A 177 -12.14 6.95 -14.64
C ASP A 177 -12.32 8.45 -14.33
N LEU A 178 -11.90 8.89 -13.14
CA LEU A 178 -11.97 10.31 -12.75
C LEU A 178 -11.06 11.17 -13.63
N LEU A 179 -9.84 10.71 -13.90
CA LEU A 179 -8.89 11.42 -14.77
C LEU A 179 -9.39 11.49 -16.23
N LEU A 180 -10.02 10.42 -16.72
CA LEU A 180 -10.63 10.40 -18.06
C LEU A 180 -11.84 11.34 -18.19
N GLN A 181 -12.55 11.61 -17.10
CA GLN A 181 -13.65 12.57 -17.08
C GLN A 181 -13.11 14.00 -17.06
N ALA A 182 -12.14 14.29 -16.19
CA ALA A 182 -11.55 15.62 -16.05
C ALA A 182 -10.80 16.11 -17.30
N THR A 183 -10.38 15.21 -18.19
CA THR A 183 -9.70 15.56 -19.46
C THR A 183 -10.66 15.79 -20.64
N LYS A 184 -11.97 15.54 -20.46
CA LYS A 184 -13.00 15.77 -21.48
C LYS A 184 -13.77 17.08 -21.31
N GLU A 185 -13.58 17.77 -20.18
CA GLU A 185 -14.10 19.11 -19.89
C GLU A 185 -13.08 20.19 -20.28
#